data_AF-A0A943YHC6-F1
#
_entry.id   AF-A0A943YHC6-F1
#
_cell.length_a   1.000
_cell.length_b   1.000
_cell.length_c   1.000
_cell.angle_alpha   90.00
_cell.angle_beta   90.00
_cell.angle_gamma   90.00
#
_symmetry.space_group_name_H-M   'P 1'
#
loop_
_entity.id
_entity.type
_entity.pdbx_description
1 polymer ?
#
loop_
_entity_poly.entity_id
_entity_poly.type
_entity_poly.pdbx_seq_one_letter_code
_entity_poly.pdbx_strand_id
1 'polypeptide(L)'
;MSARESIIPVFVPHLGCPNDCVFCNQRRISGSLAPAYPEDVRSAVESAGEGVSQLAFYGGSFTAIPVQEQEALLAAAQPYLESGRLSTLRLSTRPDAIDGEVLARLHRYGVGTIELGAQSMDERVLALSGRGHTAQDVVEASREIKSAGFKLILQMMTGLPGSDDE
;
A
#
# COMPACT_ATOMS: atom_id res chain seq x y z
N MET A 1 -26.17 6.09 -11.40
CA MET A 1 -24.83 6.47 -10.89
C MET A 1 -24.48 5.47 -9.82
N SER A 2 -23.46 4.63 -10.03
CA SER A 2 -22.99 3.74 -8.96
C SER A 2 -22.55 4.61 -7.79
N ALA A 3 -22.95 4.28 -6.56
CA ALA A 3 -22.47 4.99 -5.38
C ALA A 3 -20.93 5.03 -5.44
N ARG A 4 -20.33 6.21 -5.26
CA ARG A 4 -18.87 6.33 -5.12
C ARG A 4 -18.48 5.47 -3.92
N GLU A 5 -17.77 4.37 -4.15
CA GLU A 5 -17.18 3.58 -3.06
C GLU A 5 -16.29 4.51 -2.22
N SER A 6 -16.59 4.64 -0.94
CA SER A 6 -15.78 5.44 -0.01
C SER A 6 -14.56 4.63 0.44
N ILE A 7 -13.41 5.30 0.60
CA ILE A 7 -12.17 4.68 1.07
C ILE A 7 -11.94 5.12 2.51
N ILE A 8 -11.74 4.16 3.41
CA ILE A 8 -11.40 4.37 4.81
C ILE A 8 -9.88 4.21 4.93
N PRO A 9 -9.12 5.29 5.21
CA PRO A 9 -7.67 5.22 5.32
C PRO A 9 -7.24 4.74 6.72
N VAL A 10 -6.28 3.83 6.76
CA VAL A 10 -5.47 3.47 7.94
C VAL A 10 -4.01 3.71 7.58
N PHE A 11 -3.33 4.57 8.34
CA PHE A 11 -1.93 4.90 8.09
C PHE A 11 -1.02 4.00 8.90
N VAL A 12 -0.30 3.12 8.20
CA VAL A 12 0.77 2.26 8.73
C VAL A 12 2.09 3.01 8.55
N PRO A 13 2.83 3.34 9.64
CA PRO A 13 4.05 4.11 9.52
C PRO A 13 5.13 3.37 8.72
N HIS A 14 6.08 4.13 8.19
CA HIS A 14 7.20 3.67 7.36
C HIS A 14 8.26 2.90 8.18
N LEU A 15 7.85 1.83 8.86
CA LEU A 15 8.73 0.97 9.67
C LEU A 15 9.47 -0.07 8.80
N GLY A 16 8.92 -0.41 7.62
CA GLY A 16 9.44 -1.49 6.77
C GLY A 16 10.38 -1.05 5.64
N CYS A 17 10.50 0.24 5.32
CA CYS A 17 11.32 0.67 4.20
C CYS A 17 12.70 1.21 4.66
N PRO A 18 13.81 0.67 4.13
CA PRO A 18 15.16 1.03 4.57
C PRO A 18 15.68 2.33 3.95
N ASN A 19 14.92 2.93 3.04
CA ASN A 19 15.36 4.06 2.23
C ASN A 19 14.82 5.40 2.76
N ASP A 20 15.60 6.46 2.58
CA ASP A 20 15.24 7.84 2.92
C ASP A 20 15.16 8.66 1.63
N CYS A 21 14.03 8.54 0.94
CA CYS A 21 13.88 9.15 -0.38
C CYS A 21 13.82 10.68 -0.25
N VAL A 22 14.39 11.41 -1.19
CA VAL A 22 14.48 12.88 -1.19
C VAL A 22 13.12 13.60 -1.08
N PHE A 23 12.05 12.95 -1.51
CA PHE A 23 10.67 13.45 -1.48
C PHE A 23 9.84 12.86 -0.34
N CYS A 24 10.31 11.78 0.29
CA CYS A 24 9.56 11.03 1.28
C CYS A 24 10.07 11.35 2.68
N ASN A 25 9.33 12.17 3.41
CA ASN A 25 9.57 12.32 4.86
C ASN A 25 8.42 11.68 5.63
N GLN A 26 8.19 10.37 5.44
CA GLN A 26 7.05 9.70 6.08
C GLN A 26 7.19 9.65 7.61
N ARG A 27 8.40 9.80 8.15
CA ARG A 27 8.67 10.03 9.59
C ARG A 27 8.00 11.31 10.12
N ARG A 28 7.77 12.31 9.25
CA ARG A 28 7.09 13.58 9.57
C ARG A 28 5.67 13.68 8.96
N ILE A 29 5.40 13.00 7.84
CA ILE A 29 4.16 13.09 7.06
C ILE A 29 3.07 12.11 7.53
N SER A 30 3.43 10.94 8.09
CA SER A 30 2.43 9.95 8.55
C SER A 30 1.59 10.40 9.75
N GLY A 31 1.91 11.55 10.35
CA GLY A 31 1.15 12.12 11.48
C GLY A 31 1.32 11.37 12.81
N SER A 32 1.94 10.19 12.82
CA SER A 32 2.24 9.39 13.99
C SER A 32 3.46 8.50 13.76
N LEU A 33 4.38 8.45 14.74
CA LEU A 33 5.48 7.49 14.79
C LEU A 33 5.06 6.15 15.42
N ALA A 34 3.85 6.09 16.00
CA ALA A 34 3.35 4.87 16.63
C ALA A 34 2.94 3.86 15.56
N PRO A 35 3.34 2.57 15.70
CA PRO A 35 2.84 1.49 14.84
C PRO A 35 1.32 1.52 14.73
N ALA A 36 0.79 1.09 13.58
CA ALA A 36 -0.64 0.85 13.46
C ALA A 36 -0.98 -0.48 14.16
N TYR A 37 -2.09 -0.50 14.88
CA TYR A 37 -2.57 -1.67 15.60
C TYR A 37 -3.96 -2.10 15.12
N PRO A 38 -4.39 -3.35 15.40
CA PRO A 38 -5.73 -3.82 15.08
C PRO A 38 -6.88 -2.91 15.55
N GLU A 39 -6.71 -2.20 16.66
CA GLU A 39 -7.70 -1.24 17.17
C GLU A 39 -7.83 0.00 16.30
N ASP A 40 -6.77 0.44 15.61
CA ASP A 40 -6.84 1.56 14.68
C ASP A 40 -7.69 1.18 13.47
N VAL A 41 -7.59 -0.07 13.02
CA VAL A 41 -8.45 -0.63 11.96
C VAL A 41 -9.92 -0.62 12.38
N ARG A 42 -10.22 -1.17 13.56
CA ARG A 42 -11.59 -1.19 14.10
C ARG A 42 -12.16 0.22 14.24
N SER A 43 -11.40 1.10 14.88
CA SER A 43 -11.78 2.49 15.12
C SER A 43 -12.02 3.25 13.81
N ALA A 44 -11.18 3.04 12.79
CA ALA A 44 -11.34 3.67 11.48
C ALA A 44 -12.61 3.21 10.77
N VAL A 45 -12.93 1.91 10.82
CA VAL A 45 -14.14 1.37 10.18
C VAL A 45 -15.41 1.80 10.92
N GLU A 46 -15.38 1.82 12.24
CA GLU A 46 -16.52 2.20 13.10
C GLU A 46 -16.78 3.71 13.07
N SER A 47 -15.74 4.53 12.93
CA SER A 47 -15.88 5.99 12.80
C SER A 47 -16.25 6.43 11.38
N ALA A 48 -16.12 5.53 10.39
CA ALA A 48 -16.51 5.82 9.03
C ALA A 48 -18.05 5.79 8.90
N GLY A 49 -18.58 6.73 8.10
CA GLY A 49 -20.02 6.82 7.84
C GLY A 49 -20.62 5.55 7.24
N GLU A 50 -21.95 5.45 7.27
CA GLU A 50 -22.69 4.30 6.78
C GLU A 50 -22.42 4.00 5.29
N GLY A 51 -22.56 2.72 4.93
CA GLY A 51 -22.39 2.22 3.57
C GLY A 51 -21.31 1.16 3.45
N VAL A 52 -21.10 0.68 2.23
CA VAL A 52 -20.04 -0.27 1.89
C VAL A 52 -18.81 0.51 1.44
N SER A 53 -17.67 0.25 2.08
CA SER A 53 -16.43 0.99 1.85
C SER A 53 -15.26 0.05 1.52
N GLN A 54 -14.18 0.58 0.97
CA GLN A 54 -12.89 -0.11 0.93
C GLN A 54 -12.03 0.35 2.11
N LEU A 55 -11.32 -0.57 2.75
CA LEU A 55 -10.30 -0.20 3.75
C LEU A 55 -8.92 -0.15 3.10
N ALA A 56 -8.17 0.93 3.35
CA ALA A 56 -6.89 1.20 2.72
C ALA A 56 -5.74 1.33 3.72
N PHE A 57 -4.75 0.46 3.62
CA PHE A 57 -3.51 0.57 4.38
C PHE A 57 -2.48 1.42 3.62
N TYR A 58 -2.33 2.67 4.04
CA TYR A 58 -1.36 3.62 3.49
C TYR A 58 -0.08 3.64 4.32
N GLY A 59 1.05 3.96 3.69
CA GLY A 59 2.37 3.84 4.32
C GLY A 59 3.48 3.45 3.36
N GLY A 60 3.13 3.09 2.12
CA GLY A 60 4.07 2.86 1.01
C GLY A 60 4.96 1.61 1.15
N SER A 61 4.85 0.87 2.25
CA SER A 61 5.72 -0.28 2.56
C SER A 61 5.00 -1.38 3.37
N PHE A 62 3.68 -1.52 3.23
CA PHE A 62 2.88 -2.43 4.06
C PHE A 62 3.42 -3.87 4.03
N THR A 63 3.81 -4.39 2.86
CA THR A 63 4.31 -5.77 2.76
C THR A 63 5.76 -5.95 3.22
N ALA A 64 6.45 -4.85 3.56
CA ALA A 64 7.81 -4.84 4.09
C ALA A 64 7.87 -4.77 5.63
N ILE A 65 6.73 -4.63 6.33
CA ILE A 65 6.68 -4.76 7.81
C ILE A 65 6.67 -6.25 8.21
N PRO A 66 6.91 -6.61 9.48
CA PRO A 66 6.85 -8.01 9.92
C PRO A 66 5.53 -8.70 9.55
N VAL A 67 5.60 -9.97 9.11
CA VAL A 67 4.42 -10.72 8.64
C VAL A 67 3.32 -10.79 9.70
N GLN A 68 3.69 -10.96 10.96
CA GLN A 68 2.74 -11.02 12.08
C GLN A 68 1.96 -9.72 12.25
N GLU A 69 2.59 -8.57 11.98
CA GLU A 69 1.93 -7.25 12.02
C GLU A 69 0.99 -7.10 10.82
N GLN A 70 1.41 -7.51 9.62
CA GLN A 70 0.55 -7.54 8.44
C GLN A 70 -0.71 -8.37 8.71
N GLU A 71 -0.54 -9.59 9.20
CA GLU A 71 -1.64 -10.51 9.49
C GLU A 71 -2.55 -9.99 10.60
N ALA A 72 -2.01 -9.36 11.65
CA ALA A 72 -2.82 -8.77 12.71
C ALA A 72 -3.73 -7.64 12.18
N LEU A 73 -3.18 -6.75 11.33
CA LEU A 73 -3.94 -5.66 10.71
C LEU A 73 -4.99 -6.17 9.73
N LEU A 74 -4.63 -7.14 8.88
CA LEU A 74 -5.55 -7.75 7.92
C LEU A 74 -6.66 -8.57 8.61
N ALA A 75 -6.32 -9.28 9.69
CA ALA A 75 -7.27 -10.04 10.50
C ALA A 75 -8.30 -9.13 11.17
N ALA A 76 -7.89 -7.94 11.62
CA ALA A 76 -8.78 -6.96 12.24
C ALA A 76 -9.89 -6.48 11.28
N ALA A 77 -9.67 -6.55 9.97
CA ALA A 77 -10.65 -6.16 8.95
C ALA A 77 -11.64 -7.28 8.60
N GLN A 78 -11.36 -8.55 8.93
CA GLN A 78 -12.16 -9.70 8.48
C GLN A 78 -13.64 -9.65 8.90
N PRO A 79 -13.99 -9.31 10.16
CA PRO A 79 -15.40 -9.23 10.56
C PRO A 79 -16.21 -8.21 9.74
N TYR A 80 -15.55 -7.15 9.27
CA TYR A 80 -16.18 -6.11 8.46
C TYR A 80 -16.30 -6.51 6.98
N LEU A 81 -15.41 -7.36 6.46
CA LEU A 81 -15.58 -7.99 5.15
C LEU A 81 -16.73 -9.00 5.17
N GLU A 82 -16.78 -9.86 6.19
CA GLU A 82 -17.80 -10.90 6.33
C GLU A 82 -19.22 -10.31 6.50
N SER A 83 -19.34 -9.21 7.24
CA SER A 83 -20.62 -8.49 7.41
C SER A 83 -21.01 -7.62 6.21
N GLY A 84 -20.15 -7.50 5.19
CA GLY A 84 -20.37 -6.66 4.02
C GLY A 84 -20.20 -5.15 4.29
N ARG A 85 -19.72 -4.76 5.48
CA ARG A 85 -19.36 -3.37 5.80
C ARG A 85 -18.20 -2.88 4.95
N LEU A 86 -17.26 -3.78 4.64
CA LEU A 86 -16.18 -3.58 3.69
C LEU A 86 -16.39 -4.44 2.45
N SER A 87 -16.17 -3.88 1.25
CA SER A 87 -16.23 -4.65 0.00
C SER A 87 -14.92 -5.34 -0.34
N THR A 88 -13.79 -4.72 0.00
CA THR A 88 -12.44 -5.22 -0.29
C THR A 88 -11.42 -4.47 0.56
N LEU A 89 -10.21 -5.02 0.67
CA LEU A 89 -9.05 -4.30 1.20
C LEU A 89 -8.17 -3.78 0.05
N ARG A 90 -7.44 -2.70 0.32
CA ARG A 90 -6.36 -2.17 -0.52
C ARG A 90 -5.15 -1.79 0.32
N LEU A 91 -3.96 -1.83 -0.28
CA LEU A 91 -2.73 -1.45 0.41
C LEU A 91 -1.72 -0.79 -0.52
N SER A 92 -0.83 0.02 0.04
CA SER A 92 0.33 0.56 -0.67
C SER A 92 1.62 -0.13 -0.24
N THR A 93 2.45 -0.51 -1.22
CA THR A 93 3.75 -1.13 -0.94
C THR A 93 4.83 -0.81 -1.99
N ARG A 94 6.04 -1.31 -1.76
CA ARG A 94 7.18 -1.18 -2.66
C ARG A 94 7.26 -2.33 -3.67
N PRO A 95 7.82 -2.10 -4.88
CA PRO A 95 8.07 -3.16 -5.87
C PRO A 95 8.89 -4.34 -5.36
N ASP A 96 9.95 -4.06 -4.59
CA ASP A 96 10.91 -5.02 -4.04
C ASP A 96 10.39 -5.75 -2.78
N ALA A 97 9.13 -5.55 -2.40
CA ALA A 97 8.49 -6.18 -1.24
C ALA A 97 7.29 -7.06 -1.65
N ILE A 98 7.27 -7.54 -2.89
CA ILE A 98 6.24 -8.41 -3.45
C ILE A 98 6.89 -9.71 -3.93
N ASP A 99 6.27 -10.82 -3.57
CA ASP A 99 6.56 -12.14 -4.11
C ASP A 99 5.29 -13.02 -4.06
N GLY A 100 5.40 -14.27 -4.50
CA GLY A 100 4.28 -15.22 -4.51
C GLY A 100 3.69 -15.52 -3.12
N GLU A 101 4.49 -15.53 -2.06
CA GLU A 101 4.01 -15.79 -0.70
C GLU A 101 3.22 -14.59 -0.16
N VAL A 102 3.73 -13.38 -0.40
CA VAL A 102 3.03 -12.12 -0.12
C VAL A 102 1.69 -12.11 -0.84
N LEU A 103 1.66 -12.35 -2.15
CA LEU A 103 0.42 -12.32 -2.92
C LEU A 103 -0.58 -13.38 -2.45
N ALA A 104 -0.14 -14.60 -2.13
CA ALA A 104 -0.99 -15.63 -1.56
C ALA A 104 -1.60 -15.22 -0.21
N ARG A 105 -0.80 -14.58 0.66
CA ARG A 105 -1.28 -14.02 1.93
C ARG A 105 -2.31 -12.93 1.70
N LEU A 106 -2.03 -11.96 0.82
CA LEU A 106 -2.95 -10.86 0.54
C LEU A 106 -4.30 -11.36 -0.02
N HIS A 107 -4.28 -12.36 -0.90
CA HIS A 107 -5.49 -12.97 -1.43
C HIS A 107 -6.32 -13.64 -0.33
N ARG A 108 -5.67 -14.36 0.60
CA ARG A 108 -6.35 -15.01 1.73
C ARG A 108 -7.14 -14.03 2.60
N TYR A 109 -6.65 -12.80 2.74
CA TYR A 109 -7.28 -11.77 3.57
C TYR A 109 -8.26 -10.86 2.81
N GLY A 110 -8.56 -11.15 1.54
CA GLY A 110 -9.54 -10.37 0.77
C GLY A 110 -9.00 -9.01 0.28
N VAL A 111 -7.68 -8.91 0.06
CA VAL A 111 -7.11 -7.76 -0.65
C VAL A 111 -7.45 -7.86 -2.12
N GLY A 112 -8.01 -6.79 -2.68
CA GLY A 112 -8.39 -6.73 -4.09
C GLY A 112 -7.58 -5.72 -4.90
N THR A 113 -6.88 -4.79 -4.24
CA THR A 113 -6.11 -3.73 -4.91
C THR A 113 -4.75 -3.52 -4.25
N ILE A 114 -3.69 -3.48 -5.07
CA ILE A 114 -2.32 -3.17 -4.65
C ILE A 114 -1.88 -1.89 -5.34
N GLU A 115 -1.50 -0.90 -4.54
CA GLU A 115 -0.83 0.31 -5.00
C GLU A 115 0.69 0.13 -4.89
N LEU A 116 1.37 0.15 -6.02
CA LEU A 116 2.81 -0.04 -6.09
C LEU A 116 3.51 1.32 -6.21
N GLY A 117 4.39 1.61 -5.27
CA GLY A 117 5.18 2.84 -5.24
C GLY A 117 6.32 2.85 -6.26
N ALA A 118 6.00 2.97 -7.56
CA ALA A 118 6.98 3.01 -8.64
C ALA A 118 7.75 4.34 -8.69
N GLN A 119 7.02 5.46 -8.58
CA GLN A 119 7.49 6.85 -8.61
C GLN A 119 8.10 7.29 -9.94
N SER A 120 8.99 6.50 -10.53
CA SER A 120 9.55 6.71 -11.87
C SER A 120 9.83 5.35 -12.53
N MET A 121 9.92 5.35 -13.86
CA MET A 121 10.44 4.22 -14.66
C MET A 121 11.84 4.50 -15.21
N ASP A 122 12.45 5.63 -14.85
CA ASP A 122 13.81 6.00 -15.22
C ASP A 122 14.78 5.66 -14.08
N GLU A 123 15.79 4.83 -14.39
CA GLU A 123 16.79 4.35 -13.42
C GLU A 123 17.61 5.48 -12.80
N ARG A 124 17.94 6.52 -13.58
CA ARG A 124 18.70 7.67 -13.09
C ARG A 124 17.83 8.49 -12.12
N VAL A 125 16.55 8.70 -12.42
CA VAL A 125 15.62 9.39 -11.51
C VAL A 125 15.43 8.61 -10.21
N LEU A 126 15.25 7.28 -10.28
CA LEU A 126 15.10 6.42 -9.11
C LEU A 126 16.35 6.45 -8.22
N ALA A 127 17.53 6.37 -8.84
CA ALA A 127 18.81 6.43 -8.13
C ALA A 127 19.04 7.80 -7.47
N LEU A 128 18.85 8.91 -8.19
CA LEU A 128 18.99 10.26 -7.65
C LEU A 128 17.98 10.56 -6.55
N SER A 129 16.80 9.92 -6.61
CA SER A 129 15.78 10.06 -5.58
C SER A 129 16.01 9.20 -4.34
N GLY A 130 17.00 8.30 -4.37
CA GLY A 130 17.30 7.38 -3.25
C GLY A 130 16.20 6.35 -3.02
N ARG A 131 15.50 5.91 -4.07
CA ARG A 131 14.29 5.08 -3.94
C ARG A 131 14.61 3.65 -3.47
N GLY A 132 15.74 3.10 -3.92
CA GLY A 132 16.25 1.79 -3.55
C GLY A 132 15.55 0.59 -4.22
N HIS A 133 14.90 0.82 -5.36
CA HIS A 133 14.47 -0.23 -6.30
C HIS A 133 14.68 0.29 -7.73
N THR A 134 14.64 -0.61 -8.71
CA THR A 134 14.82 -0.35 -10.14
C THR A 134 13.48 -0.25 -10.87
N ALA A 135 13.49 0.15 -12.14
CA ALA A 135 12.32 0.08 -13.01
C ALA A 135 11.97 -1.38 -13.34
N GLN A 136 12.97 -2.26 -13.40
CA GLN A 136 12.77 -3.69 -13.62
C GLN A 136 11.98 -4.32 -12.46
N ASP A 137 12.27 -3.97 -11.21
CA ASP A 137 11.50 -4.43 -10.04
C ASP A 137 10.02 -4.03 -10.17
N VAL A 138 9.75 -2.81 -10.67
CA VAL A 138 8.37 -2.35 -10.93
C VAL A 138 7.69 -3.22 -11.98
N VAL A 139 8.39 -3.53 -13.08
CA VAL A 139 7.85 -4.38 -14.16
C VAL A 139 7.52 -5.78 -13.66
N GLU A 140 8.42 -6.38 -12.91
CA GLU A 140 8.27 -7.75 -12.38
C GLU A 140 7.13 -7.83 -11.37
N ALA A 141 7.14 -6.97 -10.34
CA ALA A 141 6.07 -6.91 -9.36
C ALA A 141 4.70 -6.61 -10.01
N SER A 142 4.66 -5.70 -11.00
CA SER A 142 3.44 -5.41 -11.75
C SER A 142 2.90 -6.64 -12.49
N ARG A 143 3.78 -7.44 -13.10
CA ARG A 143 3.40 -8.68 -13.79
C ARG A 143 2.84 -9.69 -12.81
N GLU A 144 3.48 -9.90 -11.67
CA GLU A 144 3.04 -10.83 -10.64
C GLU A 144 1.69 -10.43 -10.05
N ILE A 145 1.53 -9.16 -9.65
CA ILE A 145 0.28 -8.61 -9.11
C ILE A 145 -0.89 -8.83 -10.08
N LYS A 146 -0.69 -8.51 -11.37
CA LYS A 146 -1.74 -8.70 -12.38
C LYS A 146 -2.03 -10.18 -12.64
N SER A 147 -1.00 -11.02 -12.66
CA SER A 147 -1.14 -12.46 -12.89
C SER A 147 -1.87 -13.16 -11.74
N ALA A 148 -1.71 -12.65 -10.51
CA ALA A 148 -2.42 -13.12 -9.33
C ALA A 148 -3.85 -12.55 -9.18
N GLY A 149 -4.33 -11.74 -10.15
CA GLY A 149 -5.73 -11.28 -10.21
C GLY A 149 -6.04 -10.01 -9.43
N PHE A 150 -5.05 -9.32 -8.88
CA PHE A 150 -5.26 -8.06 -8.17
C PHE A 150 -5.45 -6.89 -9.14
N LYS A 151 -6.21 -5.87 -8.71
CA LYS A 151 -6.15 -4.56 -9.35
C LYS A 151 -4.82 -3.90 -9.00
N LEU A 152 -4.06 -3.53 -10.02
CA LEU A 152 -2.79 -2.81 -9.87
C LEU A 152 -3.01 -1.32 -10.08
N ILE A 153 -2.46 -0.51 -9.18
CA ILE A 153 -2.30 0.94 -9.34
C ILE A 153 -0.81 1.25 -9.21
N LEU A 154 -0.25 1.97 -10.17
CA LEU A 154 1.11 2.50 -10.07
C LEU A 154 1.04 3.93 -9.54
N GLN A 155 1.73 4.18 -8.43
CA GLN A 155 1.94 5.53 -7.92
C GLN A 155 3.15 6.12 -8.67
N MET A 156 2.93 7.23 -9.36
CA MET A 156 3.94 7.93 -10.17
C MET A 156 4.14 9.35 -9.63
N MET A 157 5.36 9.87 -9.77
CA MET A 157 5.71 11.23 -9.36
C MET A 157 6.49 11.92 -10.48
N THR A 158 6.02 13.09 -10.88
CA THR A 158 6.71 13.97 -11.84
C THR A 158 7.58 14.99 -11.09
N GLY A 159 8.64 15.49 -11.74
CA GLY A 159 9.49 16.53 -11.17
C GLY A 159 10.45 16.03 -10.08
N LEU A 160 10.75 14.74 -10.05
CA LEU A 160 11.81 14.17 -9.21
C LEU A 160 13.20 14.60 -9.70
N PRO A 161 14.24 14.56 -8.84
CA PRO A 161 15.60 14.90 -9.27
C PRO A 161 16.05 14.09 -10.48
N GLY A 162 16.49 14.81 -11.52
CA GLY A 162 16.91 14.23 -12.79
C GLY A 162 15.77 13.95 -13.78
N SER A 163 14.51 14.22 -13.43
CA SER A 163 13.39 14.22 -14.37
C SER A 163 13.46 15.45 -15.27
N ASP A 164 13.20 15.27 -16.56
CA ASP A 164 12.92 16.31 -17.54
C ASP A 164 11.53 16.09 -18.15
N ASP A 165 11.14 16.98 -19.07
CA ASP A 165 9.81 17.01 -19.71
C ASP A 165 9.76 16.19 -21.02
N GLU A 166 10.87 15.53 -21.40
CA GLU A 166 10.95 14.68 -22.61
C GLU A 166 10.42 13.26 -22.36
#